data_AF-A0A2K1INJ8-F1
#
_entry.id   AF-A0A2K1INJ8-F1
#
_cell.length_a   1.000
_cell.length_b   1.000
_cell.length_c   1.000
_cell.angle_alpha   90.00
_cell.angle_beta   90.00
_cell.angle_gamma   90.00
#
_symmetry.space_group_name_H-M   'P 1'
#
loop_
_entity.id
_entity.type
_entity.pdbx_description
1 polymer ?
#
loop_
_entity_poly.entity_id
_entity_poly.type
_entity_poly.pdbx_seq_one_letter_code
_entity_poly.pdbx_strand_id
1 'polypeptide(L)'
;LTTLPNGLGNLISLTLLDLHWCSSLKLLPNKLKNLISLIILDLYGYSKLTLLSNGWNNLISLTTLLLHRCSNLISLPNRLGNLTSLNNLITLTTPNPIKCLSLIFLLNILSNFYV
;
A
#
# COMPACT_ATOMS: atom_id res chain seq x y z
N LEU A 1 -12.83 -6.92 -11.44
CA LEU A 1 -12.73 -5.46 -11.25
C LEU A 1 -11.47 -4.94 -11.95
N THR A 2 -11.58 -4.01 -12.91
CA THR A 2 -10.43 -3.44 -13.64
C THR A 2 -10.05 -2.04 -13.16
N THR A 3 -10.99 -1.32 -12.55
CA THR A 3 -10.83 -0.01 -11.93
C THR A 3 -11.64 0.06 -10.64
N LEU A 4 -11.20 0.89 -9.69
CA LEU A 4 -11.97 1.20 -8.50
C LEU A 4 -13.00 2.31 -8.80
N PRO A 5 -14.15 2.33 -8.11
CA PRO A 5 -15.20 3.31 -8.37
C PRO A 5 -14.72 4.74 -8.08
N ASN A 6 -15.17 5.70 -8.89
CA ASN A 6 -14.79 7.11 -8.76
C ASN A 6 -15.16 7.70 -7.39
N GLY A 7 -16.20 7.17 -6.74
CA GLY A 7 -16.65 7.57 -5.40
C GLY A 7 -15.78 7.07 -4.24
N LEU A 8 -14.80 6.19 -4.46
CA LEU A 8 -13.95 5.66 -3.39
C LEU A 8 -13.27 6.78 -2.59
N GLY A 9 -12.81 7.83 -3.27
CA GLY A 9 -12.18 8.98 -2.62
C GLY A 9 -13.11 9.86 -1.79
N ASN A 10 -14.41 9.58 -1.75
CA ASN A 10 -15.38 10.27 -0.89
C ASN A 10 -15.59 9.54 0.45
N LEU A 11 -15.06 8.31 0.58
CA LEU A 11 -15.15 7.54 1.81
C LEU A 11 -14.09 8.00 2.82
N ILE A 12 -14.15 9.28 3.21
CA ILE A 12 -13.13 9.92 4.07
C ILE A 12 -12.97 9.26 5.43
N SER A 13 -14.03 8.62 5.93
CA SER A 13 -14.05 7.89 7.21
C SER A 13 -13.75 6.39 7.07
N LEU A 14 -13.39 5.92 5.86
CA LEU A 14 -13.06 4.51 5.64
C LEU A 14 -11.80 4.14 6.41
N THR A 15 -11.90 3.14 7.29
CA THR A 15 -10.78 2.67 8.11
C THR A 15 -10.14 1.39 7.57
N LEU A 16 -10.88 0.61 6.79
CA LEU A 16 -10.40 -0.63 6.18
C LEU A 16 -10.79 -0.65 4.70
N LEU A 17 -9.81 -0.88 3.84
CA LEU A 17 -10.02 -1.13 2.43
C LEU A 17 -9.41 -2.48 2.08
N ASP A 18 -10.29 -3.43 1.79
CA ASP A 18 -9.93 -4.78 1.38
C ASP A 18 -10.07 -4.90 -0.14
N LEU A 19 -8.95 -5.18 -0.82
CA LEU A 19 -8.87 -5.45 -2.26
C LEU A 19 -8.33 -6.87 -2.54
N HIS A 20 -8.47 -7.77 -1.57
CA HIS A 20 -8.11 -9.17 -1.65
C HIS A 20 -8.69 -9.81 -2.93
N TRP A 21 -7.85 -10.53 -3.68
CA TRP A 21 -8.21 -11.19 -4.95
C TRP A 21 -8.76 -10.28 -6.07
N CYS A 22 -8.55 -8.97 -6.01
CA CYS A 22 -8.84 -8.06 -7.13
C CYS A 22 -7.85 -8.21 -8.30
N SER A 23 -7.66 -9.44 -8.79
CA SER A 23 -6.64 -9.88 -9.75
C SER A 23 -6.66 -9.18 -11.12
N SER A 24 -7.73 -8.45 -11.43
CA SER A 24 -7.87 -7.71 -12.71
C SER A 24 -7.64 -6.21 -12.59
N LEU A 25 -7.52 -5.68 -11.36
CA LEU A 25 -7.21 -4.29 -11.14
C LEU A 25 -5.74 -4.09 -11.60
N LYS A 26 -5.44 -3.00 -12.29
CA LYS A 26 -4.06 -2.76 -12.78
C LYS A 26 -3.35 -1.69 -11.97
N LEU A 27 -4.12 -0.72 -11.47
CA LEU A 27 -3.64 0.47 -10.81
C LEU A 27 -4.59 0.84 -9.69
N LEU A 28 -4.03 1.30 -8.58
CA LEU A 28 -4.79 1.94 -7.52
C LEU A 28 -5.03 3.42 -7.88
N PRO A 29 -6.26 3.93 -7.74
CA PRO A 29 -6.58 5.29 -8.15
C PRO A 29 -5.85 6.31 -7.27
N ASN A 30 -5.46 7.44 -7.87
CA ASN A 30 -4.87 8.56 -7.14
C ASN A 30 -5.79 9.11 -6.04
N LYS A 31 -7.08 8.75 -6.05
CA LYS A 31 -8.09 9.11 -5.05
C LYS A 31 -7.91 8.40 -3.71
N LEU A 32 -7.07 7.37 -3.60
CA LEU A 32 -6.70 6.79 -2.30
C LEU A 32 -6.13 7.85 -1.35
N LYS A 33 -5.50 8.90 -1.88
CA LYS A 33 -5.00 10.04 -1.09
C LYS A 33 -6.08 10.77 -0.26
N ASN A 34 -7.36 10.52 -0.52
CA ASN A 34 -8.46 11.13 0.21
C ASN A 34 -8.91 10.28 1.42
N LEU A 35 -8.47 9.02 1.51
CA LEU A 35 -8.82 8.10 2.58
C LEU A 35 -7.96 8.37 3.82
N ILE A 36 -8.06 9.58 4.36
CA ILE A 36 -7.19 10.06 5.45
C ILE A 36 -7.33 9.24 6.73
N SER A 37 -8.50 8.64 6.97
CA SER A 37 -8.79 7.78 8.12
C SER A 37 -8.47 6.29 7.90
N LEU A 38 -7.88 5.93 6.76
CA LEU A 38 -7.58 4.53 6.44
C LEU A 38 -6.50 4.00 7.37
N ILE A 39 -6.81 2.91 8.09
CA ILE A 39 -5.93 2.24 9.05
C ILE A 39 -5.32 0.99 8.42
N ILE A 40 -6.13 0.21 7.71
CA ILE A 40 -5.74 -1.06 7.11
C ILE A 40 -6.00 -1.03 5.60
N LEU A 41 -4.97 -1.37 4.82
CA LEU A 41 -5.10 -1.61 3.39
C LEU A 41 -4.61 -3.01 3.05
N ASP A 42 -5.54 -3.86 2.62
CA ASP A 42 -5.25 -5.22 2.19
C ASP A 42 -5.20 -5.31 0.67
N LEU A 43 -4.02 -5.63 0.13
CA LEU A 43 -3.79 -5.90 -1.28
C LEU A 43 -3.38 -7.36 -1.52
N TYR A 44 -3.72 -8.28 -0.61
CA TYR A 44 -3.34 -9.68 -0.73
C TYR A 44 -3.77 -10.28 -2.08
N GLY A 45 -2.87 -11.06 -2.68
CA GLY A 45 -3.14 -11.82 -3.90
C GLY A 45 -3.35 -10.92 -5.11
N TYR A 46 -2.96 -9.65 -5.02
CA TYR A 46 -3.15 -8.69 -6.08
C TYR A 46 -2.07 -8.85 -7.16
N SER A 47 -2.19 -9.93 -7.93
CA SER A 47 -1.14 -10.43 -8.81
C SER A 47 -0.82 -9.51 -9.99
N LYS A 48 -1.71 -8.61 -10.44
CA LYS A 48 -1.43 -7.64 -11.53
C LYS A 48 -0.83 -6.33 -11.06
N LEU A 49 -0.69 -6.13 -9.75
CA LEU A 49 -0.09 -4.92 -9.21
C LEU A 49 1.40 -4.89 -9.54
N THR A 50 1.78 -4.02 -10.46
CA THR A 50 3.20 -3.82 -10.83
C THR A 50 3.85 -2.69 -10.05
N LEU A 51 3.07 -1.65 -9.74
CA LEU A 51 3.49 -0.41 -9.09
C LEU A 51 2.34 0.11 -8.20
N LEU A 52 2.67 0.56 -6.99
CA LEU A 52 1.74 1.41 -6.22
C LEU A 52 1.83 2.84 -6.81
N SER A 53 0.68 3.47 -7.09
CA SER A 53 0.62 4.83 -7.63
C SER A 53 1.21 5.86 -6.65
N ASN A 54 1.43 7.12 -7.06
CA ASN A 54 2.02 8.17 -6.19
C ASN A 54 1.03 8.78 -5.17
N GLY A 55 -0.16 8.19 -4.99
CA GLY A 55 -1.28 8.73 -4.21
C GLY A 55 -1.30 8.42 -2.71
N TRP A 56 -0.18 8.05 -2.09
CA TRP A 56 -0.15 7.49 -0.71
C TRP A 56 0.23 8.51 0.35
N ASN A 57 0.69 9.69 -0.05
CA ASN A 57 1.28 10.70 0.84
C ASN A 57 0.33 11.18 1.95
N ASN A 58 -0.97 10.95 1.80
CA ASN A 58 -2.01 11.44 2.69
C ASN A 58 -2.65 10.34 3.54
N LEU A 59 -2.19 9.10 3.41
CA LEU A 59 -2.67 7.97 4.23
C LEU A 59 -1.99 8.01 5.62
N ILE A 60 -2.12 9.13 6.31
CA ILE A 60 -1.41 9.43 7.57
C ILE A 60 -1.84 8.51 8.72
N SER A 61 -3.05 7.95 8.66
CA SER A 61 -3.56 7.01 9.67
C SER A 61 -3.25 5.55 9.35
N LEU A 62 -2.61 5.25 8.21
CA LEU A 62 -2.39 3.87 7.78
C LEU A 62 -1.35 3.20 8.67
N THR A 63 -1.77 2.20 9.42
CA THR A 63 -0.90 1.42 10.31
C THR A 63 -0.51 0.08 9.71
N THR A 64 -1.33 -0.47 8.81
CA THR A 64 -1.15 -1.82 8.28
C THR A 64 -1.32 -1.85 6.77
N LEU A 65 -0.30 -2.37 6.07
CA LEU A 65 -0.28 -2.60 4.63
C LEU A 65 0.08 -4.06 4.34
N LEU A 66 -0.86 -4.79 3.75
CA LEU A 66 -0.70 -6.21 3.39
C LEU A 66 -0.44 -6.33 1.88
N LEU A 67 0.73 -6.88 1.52
CA LEU A 67 1.19 -7.05 0.13
C LEU A 67 1.51 -8.52 -0.20
N HIS A 68 1.00 -9.46 0.58
CA HIS A 68 1.24 -10.88 0.34
C HIS A 68 0.74 -11.31 -1.04
N ARG A 69 1.52 -12.17 -1.71
CA ARG A 69 1.21 -12.77 -3.02
C ARG A 69 0.98 -11.74 -4.14
N CYS A 70 1.53 -10.53 -4.01
CA CYS A 70 1.66 -9.55 -5.08
C CYS A 70 2.86 -9.88 -6.00
N SER A 71 2.77 -10.99 -6.74
CA SER A 71 3.91 -11.59 -7.45
C SER A 71 4.54 -10.70 -8.53
N ASN A 72 3.79 -9.78 -9.12
CA ASN A 72 4.28 -8.85 -10.15
C ASN A 72 4.71 -7.48 -9.59
N LEU A 73 4.69 -7.27 -8.27
CA LEU A 73 5.08 -6.01 -7.66
C LEU A 73 6.60 -5.83 -7.78
N ILE A 74 7.04 -4.86 -8.57
CA ILE A 74 8.46 -4.65 -8.89
C ILE A 74 9.11 -3.70 -7.88
N SER A 75 8.38 -2.67 -7.44
CA SER A 75 8.88 -1.67 -6.51
C SER A 75 7.77 -1.04 -5.67
N LEU A 76 8.18 -0.52 -4.52
CA LEU A 76 7.38 0.37 -3.69
C LEU A 76 7.68 1.83 -4.07
N PRO A 77 6.73 2.76 -3.92
CA PRO A 77 6.94 4.15 -4.27
C PRO A 77 7.86 4.79 -3.23
N ASN A 78 8.79 5.64 -3.66
CA ASN A 78 9.73 6.33 -2.76
C ASN A 78 9.04 7.14 -1.66
N ARG A 79 7.78 7.53 -1.87
CA ARG A 79 6.95 8.29 -0.93
C ARG A 79 6.22 7.43 0.11
N LEU A 80 6.45 6.11 0.14
CA LEU A 80 5.93 5.24 1.20
C LEU A 80 6.48 5.65 2.58
N GLY A 81 7.64 6.31 2.62
CA GLY A 81 8.19 6.92 3.84
C GLY A 81 7.36 8.07 4.42
N ASN A 82 6.34 8.56 3.70
CA ASN A 82 5.40 9.55 4.21
C ASN A 82 4.27 8.92 5.05
N LEU A 83 4.19 7.58 5.09
CA LEU A 83 3.25 6.86 5.94
C LEU A 83 3.79 6.82 7.38
N THR A 84 3.75 7.96 8.07
CA THR A 84 4.36 8.13 9.39
C THR A 84 3.79 7.21 10.48
N SER A 85 2.57 6.68 10.28
CA SER A 85 1.92 5.77 11.23
C SER A 85 2.06 4.29 10.85
N LEU A 86 2.76 3.97 9.76
CA LEU A 86 2.84 2.60 9.25
C LEU A 86 3.75 1.75 10.14
N ASN A 87 3.12 0.85 10.89
CA ASN A 87 3.80 -0.04 11.84
C ASN A 87 3.76 -1.51 11.40
N ASN A 88 3.00 -1.86 10.37
CA ASN A 88 2.89 -3.25 9.89
C ASN A 88 2.94 -3.27 8.36
N LEU A 89 4.08 -3.71 7.82
CA LEU A 89 4.25 -3.96 6.38
C LEU A 89 4.53 -5.44 6.17
N ILE A 90 3.60 -6.17 5.53
CA ILE A 90 3.76 -7.62 5.35
C ILE A 90 3.86 -7.98 3.86
N THR A 91 4.99 -8.58 3.47
CA THR A 91 5.41 -8.78 2.06
C THR A 91 5.87 -10.20 1.72
N LEU A 92 5.72 -11.19 2.64
CA LEU A 92 6.46 -12.48 2.72
C LEU A 92 6.44 -13.44 1.49
N THR A 93 5.93 -13.04 0.32
CA THR A 93 5.77 -13.92 -0.85
C THR A 93 5.98 -13.23 -2.21
N THR A 94 6.61 -12.05 -2.29
CA THR A 94 7.05 -11.55 -3.60
C THR A 94 8.30 -12.32 -4.04
N PRO A 95 8.27 -13.09 -5.15
CA PRO A 95 9.42 -13.88 -5.60
C PRO A 95 10.59 -13.00 -6.09
N ASN A 96 10.37 -11.71 -6.26
CA ASN A 96 11.43 -10.72 -6.35
C ASN A 96 11.67 -10.11 -4.96
N PRO A 97 12.90 -10.14 -4.42
CA PRO A 97 13.23 -9.23 -3.32
C PRO A 97 12.94 -7.83 -3.87
N ILE A 98 12.05 -7.09 -3.23
CA ILE A 98 11.65 -5.73 -3.64
C ILE A 98 12.95 -4.93 -3.83
N LYS A 99 13.40 -4.79 -5.09
CA LYS A 99 14.77 -4.34 -5.46
C LYS A 99 15.06 -2.88 -5.09
N CYS A 100 14.10 -2.20 -4.48
CA CYS A 100 14.13 -0.77 -4.19
C CYS A 100 13.60 -0.43 -2.78
N LEU A 101 13.80 -1.30 -1.79
CA LEU A 101 13.84 -0.79 -0.41
C LEU A 101 15.13 0.00 -0.27
N SER A 102 15.11 1.29 -0.63
CA SER A 102 16.19 2.22 -0.30
C SER A 102 16.58 2.02 1.17
N LEU A 103 17.88 1.97 1.48
CA LEU A 103 18.37 1.75 2.84
C LEU A 103 17.74 2.73 3.84
N ILE A 104 17.44 3.96 3.39
CA ILE A 104 16.75 5.01 4.15
C ILE A 104 15.30 4.61 4.48
N PHE A 105 14.62 3.93 3.56
CA PHE A 105 13.26 3.42 3.80
C PHE A 105 13.26 2.24 4.78
N LEU A 106 14.24 1.34 4.70
CA LEU A 106 14.45 0.29 5.71
C LEU A 106 14.75 0.89 7.09
N LEU A 107 15.60 1.92 7.17
CA LEU A 107 15.92 2.58 8.43
C LEU A 107 14.70 3.27 9.06
N ASN A 108 13.89 3.99 8.27
CA ASN A 108 12.69 4.67 8.77
C ASN A 108 11.57 3.70 9.18
N ILE A 109 11.44 2.58 8.49
CA ILE A 109 10.56 1.48 8.89
C ILE A 109 11.11 0.91 10.20
N LEU A 110 12.32 0.34 10.21
CA LEU A 110 12.94 -0.31 11.39
C LEU A 110 12.99 0.61 12.63
N SER A 111 13.25 1.91 12.50
CA SER A 111 13.23 2.85 13.62
C SER A 111 11.88 2.95 14.32
N ASN A 112 10.78 2.71 13.60
CA ASN A 112 9.42 2.63 14.16
C ASN A 112 9.07 1.25 14.73
N PHE A 113 9.94 0.22 14.57
CA PHE A 113 9.78 -1.12 15.17
C PHE A 113 10.64 -1.35 16.41
N TYR A 114 11.58 -0.44 16.74
CA TYR A 114 12.50 -0.57 17.89
C TYR A 114 12.21 0.44 19.02
N VAL A 115 10.95 0.84 19.20
CA VAL A 115 10.48 1.54 20.41
C VAL A 115 9.53 0.64 21.18
#